data_AF-A0A2V7YFK9-F1
#
_entry.id   AF-A0A2V7YFK9-F1
#
_cell.length_a   1.000
_cell.length_b   1.000
_cell.length_c   1.000
_cell.angle_alpha   90.00
_cell.angle_beta   90.00
_cell.angle_gamma   90.00
#
_symmetry.space_group_name_H-M   'P 1'
#
loop_
_entity.id
_entity.type
_entity.pdbx_description
1 polymer ?
#
loop_
_entity_poly.entity_id
_entity_poly.type
_entity_poly.pdbx_seq_one_letter_code
_entity_poly.pdbx_strand_id
1 'polypeptide(L)' 'MDEGEEEIARIREVRHQISEEFGHDPYRLVAHYMELQKAHPEKLIPASDSELAGKRRGE' A
#
# COMPACT_ATOMS: atom_id res chain seq x y z
N MET A 1 -13.38 -14.20 -21.42
CA MET A 1 -13.41 -13.11 -20.43
C MET A 1 -12.24 -12.21 -20.77
N ASP A 2 -12.35 -10.91 -20.50
CA ASP A 2 -11.24 -9.98 -20.72
C ASP A 2 -10.16 -10.29 -19.67
N GLU A 3 -8.94 -10.60 -20.12
CA GLU A 3 -7.80 -10.96 -19.26
C GLU A 3 -7.52 -9.87 -18.21
N GLY A 4 -7.80 -8.60 -18.57
CA GLY A 4 -7.70 -7.47 -17.65
C GLY A 4 -8.73 -7.50 -16.51
N GLU A 5 -9.93 -8.01 -16.74
CA GLU A 5 -10.95 -8.12 -15.69
C GLU A 5 -10.56 -9.19 -14.65
N GLU A 6 -9.98 -10.30 -15.11
CA GLU A 6 -9.51 -11.38 -14.24
C GLU A 6 -8.32 -10.92 -13.37
N GLU A 7 -7.40 -10.14 -13.92
CA GLU A 7 -6.28 -9.55 -13.18
C GLU A 7 -6.77 -8.59 -12.08
N ILE A 8 -7.69 -7.69 -12.43
CA ILE A 8 -8.28 -6.75 -11.49
C ILE A 8 -9.06 -7.47 -10.39
N ALA A 9 -9.75 -8.57 -10.72
CA ALA A 9 -10.44 -9.40 -9.73
C ALA A 9 -9.45 -10.01 -8.73
N ARG A 10 -8.31 -10.54 -9.19
CA ARG A 10 -7.25 -11.08 -8.32
C ARG A 10 -6.69 -10.02 -7.37
N ILE A 11 -6.43 -8.79 -7.88
CA ILE A 11 -5.95 -7.69 -7.04
C ILE A 11 -6.97 -7.34 -5.95
N ARG A 12 -8.26 -7.30 -6.28
CA ARG A 12 -9.33 -6.99 -5.33
C ARG A 12 -9.44 -8.06 -4.25
N GLU A 13 -9.34 -9.32 -4.63
CA GLU A 13 -9.36 -10.47 -3.72
C GLU A 13 -8.21 -10.40 -2.72
N VAL A 14 -6.97 -10.21 -3.19
CA VAL A 14 -5.81 -10.08 -2.32
C VAL A 14 -5.95 -8.89 -1.36
N ARG A 15 -6.42 -7.74 -1.86
CA ARG A 15 -6.67 -6.57 -1.01
C ARG A 15 -7.75 -6.84 0.05
N HIS A 16 -8.78 -7.60 -0.29
CA HIS A 16 -9.83 -7.98 0.65
C HIS A 16 -9.28 -8.85 1.76
N GLN A 17 -8.53 -9.91 1.42
CA GLN A 17 -7.88 -10.79 2.39
C GLN A 17 -6.95 -10.04 3.35
N ILE A 18 -6.13 -9.13 2.81
CA ILE A 18 -5.28 -8.25 3.63
C ILE A 18 -6.16 -7.39 4.54
N SER A 19 -7.21 -6.77 4.00
CA SER A 19 -8.11 -5.93 4.80
C SER A 19 -8.76 -6.71 5.94
N GLU A 20 -9.23 -7.94 5.69
CA GLU A 20 -9.82 -8.82 6.70
C GLU A 20 -8.82 -9.17 7.82
N GLU A 21 -7.56 -9.47 7.47
CA GLU A 21 -6.49 -9.76 8.44
C GLU A 21 -6.30 -8.62 9.46
N PHE A 22 -6.48 -7.37 9.03
CA PHE A 22 -6.39 -6.19 9.89
C PHE A 22 -7.75 -5.70 10.40
N GLY A 23 -8.81 -6.51 10.31
CA GLY A 23 -10.15 -6.19 10.82
C GLY A 23 -10.82 -5.03 10.09
N HIS A 24 -10.49 -4.86 8.81
CA HIS A 24 -10.87 -3.73 7.97
C HIS A 24 -10.46 -2.35 8.52
N ASP A 25 -9.49 -2.30 9.43
CA ASP A 25 -8.97 -1.06 10.01
C ASP A 25 -7.72 -0.60 9.24
N PRO A 26 -7.81 0.47 8.44
CA PRO A 26 -6.68 0.96 7.66
C PRO A 26 -5.53 1.44 8.54
N TYR A 27 -5.79 1.92 9.76
CA TYR A 27 -4.73 2.36 10.66
C TYR A 27 -3.90 1.20 11.18
N ARG A 28 -4.52 0.03 11.42
CA ARG A 28 -3.79 -1.19 11.81
C ARG A 28 -2.89 -1.70 10.68
N LEU A 29 -3.39 -1.69 9.45
CA LEU A 29 -2.60 -2.06 8.27
C LEU A 29 -1.38 -1.13 8.10
N VAL A 30 -1.57 0.18 8.23
CA VAL A 30 -0.47 1.16 8.16
C VAL A 30 0.54 0.93 9.28
N ALA A 31 0.08 0.73 10.52
CA ALA A 31 0.96 0.46 11.65
C ALA A 31 1.81 -0.80 11.42
N HIS A 32 1.21 -1.87 10.90
CA HIS A 32 1.92 -3.10 10.54
C HIS A 32 3.00 -2.84 9.48
N TYR A 33 2.69 -2.10 8.41
CA TYR A 33 3.69 -1.75 7.40
C TYR A 33 4.81 -0.87 7.97
N MET A 34 4.52 0.05 8.89
CA MET A 34 5.56 0.87 9.53
C MET A 34 6.54 0.01 10.33
N GLU A 35 6.08 -1.02 11.04
CA GLU A 35 6.98 -1.96 11.73
C GLU A 35 7.79 -2.81 10.75
N LEU A 36 7.19 -3.28 9.65
CA LEU A 36 7.92 -3.98 8.59
C LEU A 36 9.00 -3.12 7.94
N GLN A 37 8.72 -1.84 7.72
CA GLN A 37 9.69 -0.89 7.16
C GLN A 37 10.88 -0.68 8.09
N LYS A 38 10.67 -0.63 9.41
CA LYS A 38 11.75 -0.58 10.40
C LYS A 38 12.61 -1.85 10.37
N ALA A 39 11.98 -3.01 10.20
CA ALA A 39 12.67 -4.30 10.15
C ALA A 39 13.43 -4.53 8.83
N HIS A 40 13.00 -3.90 7.74
CA HIS A 40 13.56 -4.08 6.40
C HIS A 40 13.87 -2.74 5.69
N PRO A 41 14.77 -1.92 6.23
CA PRO A 41 15.11 -0.63 5.63
C PRO A 41 15.70 -0.76 4.22
N GLU A 42 16.33 -1.90 3.90
CA GLU A 42 16.90 -2.19 2.57
C GLU A 42 15.86 -2.35 1.47
N LYS A 43 14.60 -2.61 1.82
CA LYS A 43 13.49 -2.78 0.88
C LYS A 43 12.73 -1.47 0.63
N LEU A 44 13.06 -0.41 1.35
CA LEU A 44 12.43 0.89 1.17
C LEU A 44 12.87 1.50 -0.16
N ILE A 45 11.90 1.81 -1.01
CA ILE A 45 12.13 2.55 -2.24
C ILE A 45 12.25 4.04 -1.85
N PRO A 46 13.34 4.74 -2.22
CA PRO A 46 13.45 6.17 -1.98
C PRO A 46 12.28 6.90 -2.63
N ALA A 47 11.69 7.86 -1.92
CA ALA A 47 10.66 8.71 -2.50
C ALA A 47 11.23 9.41 -3.74
N SER A 48 10.49 9.33 -4.85
CA SER A 48 10.85 10.09 -6.05
C SER A 48 10.57 11.58 -5.83
N ASP A 49 11.36 12.45 -6.46
CA ASP A 49 11.22 13.92 -6.33
C ASP A 49 9.80 14.42 -6.69
N SER A 50 9.05 13.65 -7.48
CA SER A 50 7.67 13.94 -7.86
C SER A 50 6.69 13.89 -6.67
N GLU A 51 6.89 12.98 -5.71
CA GLU A 51 6.03 12.85 -4.52
C GLU A 51 6.30 13.95 -3.49
N LEU A 52 7.54 14.42 -3.39
CA LEU A 52 7.92 15.57 -2.55
C LEU A 52 7.40 16.90 -3.10
N ALA A 53 7.22 17.01 -4.43
CA ALA A 53 6.67 18.21 -5.07
C ALA A 53 5.16 18.39 -4.85
N GLY A 54 4.40 17.30 -4.69
CA GLY A 54 2.97 17.37 -4.34
C GLY A 54 2.72 17.89 -2.93
N LYS A 55 3.66 17.67 -2.01
CA LYS A 55 3.56 18.06 -0.59
C LYS A 55 3.87 19.54 -0.32
N ARG A 56 4.52 20.23 -1.26
CA ARG A 56 4.90 21.67 -1.16
C ARG A 56 3.88 22.65 -1.76
N ARG A 57 2.74 22.17 -2.27
CA ARG A 57 1.70 23.01 -2.92
C ARG A 57 0.42 23.18 -2.10
N GLY A 58 0.44 22.84 -0.82
CA GLY A 58 -0.65 23.07 0.11
C GLY A 58 -0.13 23.70 1.40
N GLU A 59 0.21 24.98 1.34
CA GLU A 59 0.32 25.90 2.49
C GLU A 59 -0.59 27.10 2.23
#